data_AF-A0A851TRV2-F1
#
_entry.id   AF-A0A851TRV2-F1
#
_cell.length_a   1.000
_cell.length_b   1.000
_cell.length_c   1.000
_cell.angle_alpha   90.00
_cell.angle_beta   90.00
_cell.angle_gamma   90.00
#
_symmetry.space_group_name_H-M   'P 1'
#
loop_
_entity.id
_entity.type
_entity.pdbx_description
1 polymer ?
#
loop_
_entity_poly.entity_id
_entity_poly.type
_entity_poly.pdbx_seq_one_letter_code
_entity_poly.pdbx_strand_id
1 'polypeptide(L)' 'RAARALAQRPGLRRGQTVAVFLPNCPTYVWTWLALAKLGCAMACLNSNARGRVLRHALAAAEATVMLASPGE' A
#
# COMPACT_ATOMS: atom_id res chain seq x y z
N ARG A 1 3.52 -10.99 12.39
CA ARG A 1 3.60 -9.70 13.13
C ARG A 1 3.14 -8.53 12.25
N ALA A 2 3.71 -8.33 11.06
CA ALA A 2 3.29 -7.27 10.12
C ALA A 2 1.79 -7.29 9.77
N ALA A 3 1.21 -8.43 9.37
CA ALA A 3 -0.23 -8.54 9.09
C ALA A 3 -1.11 -8.15 10.28
N ARG A 4 -0.73 -8.54 11.51
CA ARG A 4 -1.47 -8.16 12.71
C ARG A 4 -1.37 -6.65 12.96
N ALA A 5 -0.21 -6.05 12.75
CA ALA A 5 -0.03 -4.60 12.88
C ALA A 5 -0.87 -3.83 11.85
N LEU A 6 -0.94 -4.30 10.59
CA LEU A 6 -1.79 -3.70 9.56
C LEU A 6 -3.29 -3.90 9.83
N ALA A 7 -3.69 -5.05 10.39
CA ALA A 7 -5.08 -5.33 10.75
C ALA A 7 -5.64 -4.41 11.85
N GLN A 8 -4.76 -3.84 12.69
CA GLN A 8 -5.17 -2.85 13.71
C GLN A 8 -5.33 -1.44 13.12
N ARG A 9 -4.97 -1.22 11.85
CA ARG A 9 -5.13 0.10 11.21
C ARG A 9 -6.58 0.30 10.80
N PRO A 10 -7.20 1.43 11.16
CA PRO A 10 -8.54 1.75 10.71
C PRO A 10 -8.56 1.88 9.19
N GLY A 11 -9.62 1.37 8.57
CA GLY A 11 -9.85 1.50 7.12
C GLY A 11 -9.39 0.31 6.28
N LEU A 12 -8.53 -0.59 6.78
CA LEU A 12 -8.20 -1.83 6.07
C LEU A 12 -9.33 -2.85 6.18
N ARG A 13 -9.86 -3.29 5.04
CA ARG A 13 -10.86 -4.34 4.92
C ARG A 13 -10.43 -5.37 3.88
N ARG A 14 -10.77 -6.63 4.14
CA ARG A 14 -10.57 -7.72 3.17
C ARG A 14 -11.26 -7.38 1.84
N GLY A 15 -10.61 -7.67 0.73
CA GLY A 15 -11.09 -7.40 -0.63
C GLY A 15 -10.80 -5.99 -1.13
N GLN A 16 -10.17 -5.13 -0.34
CA GLN A 16 -9.75 -3.80 -0.79
C GLN A 16 -8.37 -3.82 -1.45
N THR A 17 -8.15 -2.84 -2.33
CA THR A 17 -6.83 -2.50 -2.86
C THR A 17 -6.18 -1.44 -1.99
N VAL A 18 -4.97 -1.74 -1.52
CA VAL A 18 -4.12 -0.84 -0.74
C VAL A 18 -2.97 -0.35 -1.60
N ALA A 19 -2.89 0.96 -1.81
CA ALA A 19 -1.76 1.60 -2.47
C ALA A 19 -0.55 1.61 -1.54
N VAL A 20 0.59 1.13 -2.02
CA VAL A 20 1.85 1.12 -1.25
C VAL A 20 2.86 2.02 -1.96
N PHE A 21 3.22 3.10 -1.28
CA PHE A 21 4.15 4.13 -1.72
C PHE A 21 5.39 4.08 -0.83
N LEU A 22 6.28 3.13 -1.12
CA LEU A 22 7.48 2.88 -0.33
C LEU A 22 8.71 2.84 -1.23
N PRO A 23 9.91 3.21 -0.72
CA PRO A 23 11.16 2.95 -1.42
C PRO A 23 11.44 1.45 -1.49
N ASN A 24 12.36 1.07 -2.37
CA ASN A 24 12.87 -0.30 -2.48
C ASN A 24 13.63 -0.68 -1.19
N CYS A 25 12.91 -1.30 -0.26
CA CYS A 25 13.44 -1.72 1.02
C CYS A 25 12.79 -3.06 1.43
N PRO A 26 13.40 -3.82 2.36
CA PRO A 26 12.84 -5.10 2.82
C PRO A 26 11.41 -4.98 3.37
N THR A 27 11.06 -3.83 3.95
CA THR A 27 9.70 -3.54 4.44
C THR A 27 8.65 -3.69 3.34
N TYR A 28 9.00 -3.42 2.08
CA TYR A 28 8.10 -3.57 0.94
C TYR A 28 7.58 -5.01 0.82
N VAL A 29 8.48 -5.99 0.89
CA VAL A 29 8.14 -7.42 0.80
C VAL A 29 7.29 -7.84 1.99
N TRP A 30 7.63 -7.38 3.19
CA TRP A 30 6.85 -7.69 4.39
C TRP A 30 5.44 -7.10 4.35
N THR A 31 5.29 -5.88 3.81
CA THR A 31 3.98 -5.25 3.58
C THR A 31 3.16 -6.04 2.57
N TRP A 32 3.77 -6.46 1.46
CA TRP A 32 3.10 -7.27 0.45
C TRP A 32 2.56 -8.58 1.02
N LEU A 33 3.40 -9.35 1.70
CA LEU A 33 3.01 -10.60 2.34
C LEU A 33 1.94 -10.38 3.43
N ALA A 34 2.03 -9.27 4.16
CA ALA A 34 1.06 -8.92 5.18
C ALA A 34 -0.32 -8.59 4.58
N LEU A 35 -0.37 -7.79 3.51
CA LEU A 35 -1.61 -7.46 2.79
C LEU A 35 -2.23 -8.70 2.16
N ALA A 36 -1.43 -9.53 1.50
CA ALA A 36 -1.87 -10.80 0.95
C ALA A 36 -2.52 -11.70 2.03
N LYS A 37 -1.89 -11.80 3.20
CA LYS A 37 -2.44 -12.55 4.35
C LYS A 37 -3.77 -11.99 4.87
N LEU A 38 -3.98 -10.67 4.77
CA LEU A 38 -5.24 -10.03 5.14
C LEU A 38 -6.31 -10.12 4.03
N GLY A 39 -5.97 -10.69 2.87
CA GLY A 39 -6.83 -10.75 1.70
C GLY A 39 -7.07 -9.38 1.06
N CYS A 40 -6.08 -8.49 1.15
CA CYS A 40 -6.08 -7.20 0.47
C CYS A 40 -5.15 -7.27 -0.74
N ALA A 41 -5.56 -6.68 -1.86
CA ALA A 41 -4.68 -6.49 -3.02
C ALA A 41 -3.71 -5.35 -2.74
N MET A 42 -2.49 -5.44 -3.25
CA MET A 42 -1.48 -4.40 -3.13
C MET A 42 -1.27 -3.72 -4.48
N ALA A 43 -1.48 -2.41 -4.54
CA ALA A 43 -1.08 -1.60 -5.68
C ALA A 43 0.31 -1.03 -5.45
N CYS A 44 1.28 -1.52 -6.22
CA CYS A 44 2.68 -1.11 -6.18
C CYS A 44 2.85 0.26 -6.83
N LEU A 45 3.03 1.31 -6.03
CA LEU A 45 3.30 2.64 -6.56
C LEU A 45 4.80 2.92 -6.55
N ASN A 46 5.29 3.47 -7.66
CA ASN A 46 6.67 3.92 -7.75
C ASN A 46 6.88 5.13 -6.85
N SER A 47 7.74 5.03 -5.84
CA SER A 47 8.07 6.11 -4.90
C SER A 47 8.67 7.35 -5.57
N ASN A 48 9.23 7.21 -6.78
CA ASN A 48 9.68 8.37 -7.57
C ASN A 48 8.54 9.09 -8.31
N ALA A 49 7.33 8.54 -8.34
CA ALA A 49 6.20 9.15 -9.03
C ALA A 49 5.71 10.40 -8.27
N ARG A 50 5.52 11.49 -9.00
CA ARG A 50 5.06 12.78 -8.45
C ARG A 50 3.93 13.37 -9.29
N GLY A 51 3.15 14.26 -8.66
CA GLY A 51 2.13 15.06 -9.34
C GLY A 51 1.11 14.23 -10.12
N ARG A 52 0.98 14.52 -11.42
CA ARG A 52 -0.05 13.92 -12.29
C ARG A 52 0.09 12.40 -12.43
N VAL A 53 1.32 11.89 -12.49
CA VAL A 53 1.58 10.45 -12.65
C VAL A 53 1.13 9.68 -11.41
N LEU A 54 1.44 10.20 -10.22
CA LEU A 54 1.00 9.59 -8.96
C LEU A 54 -0.53 9.58 -8.84
N ARG A 55 -1.18 10.70 -9.16
CA ARG A 55 -2.66 10.77 -9.15
C ARG A 55 -3.29 9.78 -10.12
N HIS A 56 -2.73 9.64 -11.32
CA HIS A 56 -3.22 8.68 -12.30
C HIS A 56 -3.06 7.24 -11.81
N ALA A 57 -1.91 6.90 -11.23
CA ALA A 57 -1.68 5.57 -10.67
C ALA A 57 -2.60 5.25 -9.49
N LEU A 58 -2.86 6.23 -8.61
CA LEU A 58 -3.82 6.09 -7.51
C LEU A 58 -5.24 5.86 -8.01
N ALA A 59 -5.67 6.63 -9.02
CA ALA A 59 -6.99 6.47 -9.63
C ALA A 59 -7.14 5.12 -10.33
N ALA A 60 -6.13 4.69 -11.10
CA ALA A 60 -6.12 3.41 -11.79
C ALA A 60 -6.10 2.20 -10.84
N ALA A 61 -5.50 2.35 -9.65
CA ALA A 61 -5.47 1.31 -8.63
C ALA A 61 -6.79 1.17 -7.85
N GLU A 62 -7.73 2.12 -8.00
CA GLU A 62 -8.95 2.21 -7.19
C GLU A 62 -8.68 2.04 -5.67
N ALA A 63 -7.51 2.52 -5.24
CA ALA A 63 -7.03 2.29 -3.89
C ALA A 63 -7.78 3.19 -2.91
N THR A 64 -8.31 2.58 -1.84
CA THR A 64 -9.06 3.31 -0.79
C THR A 64 -8.20 3.64 0.42
N VAL A 65 -7.05 2.99 0.55
CA VAL A 65 -6.07 3.20 1.62
C VAL A 65 -4.68 3.29 1.01
N MET A 66 -3.85 4.22 1.51
CA MET A 66 -2.45 4.36 1.12
C MET A 66 -1.52 4.13 2.31
N LEU A 67 -0.49 3.30 2.11
CA LEU A 67 0.63 3.13 3.03
C LEU A 67 1.84 3.85 2.42
N ALA A 68 2.37 4.85 3.12
CA ALA A 68 3.51 5.63 2.66
C ALA A 68 4.69 5.57 3.65
N SER A 69 5.90 5.83 3.16
CA SER A 69 7.07 6.02 4.01
C SER A 69 6.96 7.36 4.75
N PRO A 70 7.34 7.45 6.04
CA PRO A 70 7.45 8.75 6.70
C PRO A 70 8.49 9.61 5.96
N GLY A 71 8.07 10.76 5.42
CA GLY A 71 8.92 11.67 4.65
C GLY A 71 8.52 11.86 3.18
N GLU A 72 7.44 11.22 2.72
CA GLU A 72 6.79 11.46 1.42
C GLU A 72 5.36 11.99 1.57
#